data_AF-A0A3L7T7A0-F1
#
_entry.id   AF-A0A3L7T7A0-F1
#
_cell.length_a   1.000
_cell.length_b   1.000
_cell.length_c   1.000
_cell.angle_alpha   90.00
_cell.angle_beta   90.00
_cell.angle_gamma   90.00
#
_symmetry.space_group_name_H-M   'P 1'
#
loop_
_entity.id
_entity.type
_entity.pdbx_description
1 polymer ?
#
loop_
_entity_poly.entity_id
_entity_poly.type
_entity_poly.pdbx_seq_one_letter_code
_entity_poly.pdbx_strand_id
1 'polypeptide(L)'
;MIGLRSMSNLHHNPRTRAFTLTELLVVIAIVVLLLGTLFVAINAASKRAQVAKTQFLMNTISSGLAQFNTDFGYLPPVLGRKDGSAPASGFARDVVRLNDAVVNGPNGIAQQQNWYSYTTLADYLLGYGHRGEDGYGIQRVNGAASGQISEPGFKEAPPFGIRSPGADGCWGAIDAPQPNLVNFKGYYRARNPGRAALPPPVTGTGWNAQVVEGRVYGPYIDQIDERLLGGLTGFDASGRPIILTRDQLGTNNAVDFDALPKCILDYWGEPIAYYRTPYGGDDLRSNVPAPDGGYLDLGDVFCLREWEIDSSEQSAGAVDANGDNSSSASMKGAVFALLSRGGDRAYDRTVRRDASEFNKDNVVQAGK
;
A
#
# COMPACT_ATOMS: atom_id res chain seq x y z
N MET A 1 7.98 105.31 -4.07
CA MET A 1 7.80 104.39 -5.21
C MET A 1 8.12 102.98 -4.72
N ILE A 2 7.45 101.96 -5.26
CA ILE A 2 7.51 100.51 -4.93
C ILE A 2 6.38 100.08 -3.99
N GLY A 3 5.40 99.39 -4.59
CA GLY A 3 4.26 98.78 -3.92
C GLY A 3 4.58 97.39 -3.38
N LEU A 4 3.81 96.98 -2.37
CA LEU A 4 3.80 95.61 -1.86
C LEU A 4 2.46 94.96 -2.24
N ARG A 5 2.56 93.98 -3.14
CA ARG A 5 1.48 93.09 -3.59
C ARG A 5 0.93 92.31 -2.40
N SER A 6 -0.39 92.34 -2.26
CA SER A 6 -1.13 91.39 -1.43
C SER A 6 -0.96 89.98 -1.99
N MET A 7 -0.20 89.13 -1.28
CA MET A 7 -0.16 87.69 -1.55
C MET A 7 -1.32 87.02 -0.81
N SER A 8 -2.41 86.76 -1.53
CA SER A 8 -3.49 85.90 -1.08
C SER A 8 -2.99 84.45 -1.02
N ASN A 9 -2.73 83.94 0.19
CA ASN A 9 -2.48 82.52 0.43
C ASN A 9 -3.75 81.72 0.10
N LEU A 10 -3.76 81.08 -1.06
CA LEU A 10 -4.72 80.05 -1.41
C LEU A 10 -4.41 78.80 -0.57
N HIS A 11 -5.07 78.65 0.58
CA HIS A 11 -5.10 77.37 1.29
C HIS A 11 -5.86 76.36 0.42
N HIS A 12 -5.11 75.52 -0.29
CA HIS A 12 -5.63 74.32 -0.94
C HIS A 12 -5.95 73.31 0.18
N ASN A 13 -7.21 73.26 0.62
CA ASN A 13 -7.65 72.22 1.54
C ASN A 13 -7.69 70.89 0.77
N PRO A 14 -6.83 69.89 1.07
CA PRO A 14 -6.91 68.61 0.41
C PRO A 14 -8.21 67.95 0.83
N ARG A 15 -9.19 67.89 -0.09
CA ARG A 15 -10.44 67.16 0.11
C ARG A 15 -10.09 65.70 0.36
N THR A 16 -10.15 65.26 1.61
CA THR A 16 -10.12 63.85 1.98
C THR A 16 -11.35 63.19 1.35
N ARG A 17 -11.15 62.45 0.27
CA ARG A 17 -12.23 61.71 -0.39
C ARG A 17 -12.68 60.62 0.58
N ALA A 18 -13.90 60.73 1.08
CA ALA A 18 -14.52 59.70 1.89
C ALA A 18 -14.97 58.55 0.97
N PHE A 19 -14.66 57.32 1.38
CA PHE A 19 -15.02 56.10 0.67
C PHE A 19 -16.54 55.91 0.68
N THR A 20 -17.15 55.64 -0.48
CA THR A 20 -18.59 55.39 -0.56
C THR A 20 -18.92 53.94 -0.18
N LEU A 21 -20.13 53.70 0.36
CA LEU A 21 -20.62 52.35 0.62
C LEU A 21 -20.61 51.48 -0.64
N THR A 22 -20.87 52.10 -1.79
CA THR A 22 -20.84 51.43 -3.10
C THR A 22 -19.44 50.97 -3.49
N GLU A 23 -18.40 51.79 -3.26
CA GLU A 23 -17.01 51.39 -3.54
C GLU A 23 -16.58 50.23 -2.64
N LEU A 24 -16.97 50.25 -1.35
CA LEU A 24 -16.69 49.15 -0.44
C LEU A 24 -17.38 47.86 -0.87
N LEU A 25 -18.64 47.94 -1.31
CA LEU A 25 -19.41 46.78 -1.76
C LEU A 25 -18.83 46.16 -3.03
N VAL A 26 -18.41 46.98 -4.00
CA VAL A 26 -17.75 46.50 -5.23
C VAL A 26 -16.41 45.83 -4.91
N VAL A 27 -15.61 46.40 -4.01
CA VAL A 27 -14.33 45.81 -3.60
C VAL A 27 -14.54 44.44 -2.96
N ILE A 28 -15.49 44.32 -2.02
CA ILE A 28 -15.81 43.03 -1.39
C ILE A 28 -16.32 42.03 -2.44
N ALA A 29 -17.16 42.46 -3.39
CA ALA A 29 -17.63 41.59 -4.47
C ALA A 29 -16.47 41.04 -5.33
N ILE A 30 -15.49 41.87 -5.67
CA ILE A 30 -14.29 41.45 -6.40
C ILE A 30 -13.45 40.49 -5.56
N VAL A 31 -13.23 40.78 -4.27
CA VAL A 31 -12.46 39.92 -3.37
C VAL A 31 -13.12 38.54 -3.24
N VAL A 32 -14.44 38.48 -3.06
CA VAL A 32 -15.19 37.21 -2.97
C VAL A 32 -15.08 36.42 -4.27
N LEU A 33 -15.19 37.08 -5.43
CA LEU A 33 -15.00 36.45 -6.73
C LEU A 33 -13.59 35.87 -6.88
N LEU A 34 -12.55 36.65 -6.55
CA LEU A 34 -11.16 36.22 -6.64
C LEU A 34 -10.88 35.03 -5.72
N LEU A 35 -11.32 35.10 -4.46
CA LEU A 35 -11.18 33.99 -3.52
C LEU A 35 -11.91 32.74 -4.03
N GLY A 36 -13.11 32.88 -4.57
CA GLY A 36 -13.87 31.76 -5.15
C GLY A 36 -13.09 31.03 -6.25
N THR A 37 -12.53 31.77 -7.21
CA THR A 37 -11.72 31.16 -8.29
C THR A 37 -10.41 30.53 -7.77
N LEU A 38 -9.79 31.15 -6.76
CA LEU A 38 -8.57 30.66 -6.15
C LEU A 38 -8.78 29.31 -5.44
N PHE A 39 -9.88 29.15 -4.70
CA PHE A 39 -10.18 27.90 -4.01
C PHE A 39 -10.31 26.71 -4.98
N VAL A 40 -11.00 26.89 -6.11
CA VAL A 40 -11.14 25.84 -7.13
C VAL A 40 -9.78 25.46 -7.72
N ALA A 41 -8.94 26.45 -8.03
CA ALA A 41 -7.59 26.21 -8.57
C ALA A 41 -6.70 25.46 -7.58
N ILE A 42 -6.72 25.82 -6.29
CA ILE A 42 -5.94 25.17 -5.23
C ILE A 42 -6.35 23.71 -5.04
N ASN A 43 -7.66 23.41 -5.04
CA ASN A 43 -8.13 22.02 -4.89
C ASN A 43 -7.69 21.16 -6.07
N ALA A 44 -7.82 21.66 -7.31
CA ALA A 44 -7.37 20.94 -8.49
C ALA A 44 -5.85 20.72 -8.50
N ALA A 45 -5.06 21.74 -8.12
CA ALA A 45 -3.61 21.63 -7.99
C ALA A 45 -3.20 20.62 -6.91
N SER A 46 -3.91 20.60 -5.78
CA SER A 46 -3.65 19.68 -4.67
C SER A 46 -3.92 18.23 -5.06
N LYS A 47 -5.04 17.95 -5.74
CA LYS A 47 -5.35 16.60 -6.25
C LYS A 47 -4.26 16.12 -7.24
N ARG A 48 -3.85 16.97 -8.19
CA ARG A 48 -2.76 16.64 -9.13
C ARG A 48 -1.43 16.38 -8.42
N ALA A 49 -1.11 17.16 -7.39
CA ALA A 49 0.09 16.95 -6.60
C ALA A 49 0.05 15.60 -5.84
N GLN A 50 -1.10 15.23 -5.27
CA GLN A 50 -1.28 13.92 -4.64
C GLN A 50 -1.10 12.78 -5.65
N VAL A 51 -1.69 12.88 -6.85
CA VAL A 51 -1.51 11.89 -7.92
C VAL A 51 -0.03 11.73 -8.28
N ALA A 52 0.67 12.84 -8.54
CA ALA A 52 2.08 12.80 -8.90
C ALA A 52 2.95 12.19 -7.79
N LYS A 53 2.66 12.52 -6.52
CA LYS A 53 3.37 11.96 -5.37
C LYS A 53 3.10 10.46 -5.18
N THR A 54 1.85 10.01 -5.36
CA THR A 54 1.51 8.59 -5.31
C THR A 54 2.19 7.81 -6.43
N GLN A 55 2.21 8.34 -7.66
CA GLN A 55 2.95 7.73 -8.78
C GLN A 55 4.45 7.61 -8.48
N PHE A 56 5.06 8.66 -7.91
CA PHE A 56 6.47 8.62 -7.50
C PHE A 56 6.74 7.54 -6.43
N LEU A 57 5.87 7.45 -5.42
CA LEU A 57 5.92 6.40 -4.40
C LEU A 57 5.82 5.00 -5.03
N MET A 58 4.85 4.79 -5.92
CA MET A 58 4.67 3.51 -6.62
C MET A 58 5.87 3.15 -7.50
N ASN A 59 6.52 4.11 -8.15
CA ASN A 59 7.75 3.86 -8.90
C ASN A 59 8.92 3.45 -8.00
N THR A 60 8.98 4.01 -6.80
CA THR A 60 9.97 3.60 -5.78
C THR A 60 9.70 2.17 -5.32
N ILE A 61 8.43 1.83 -5.06
CA ILE A 61 8.02 0.45 -4.71
C ILE A 61 8.34 -0.53 -5.84
N SER A 62 8.03 -0.16 -7.09
CA SER A 62 8.33 -0.94 -8.30
C SER A 62 9.82 -1.27 -8.41
N SER A 63 10.69 -0.28 -8.16
CA SER A 63 12.14 -0.48 -8.15
C SER A 63 12.58 -1.43 -7.02
N GLY A 64 11.98 -1.30 -5.84
CA GLY A 64 12.22 -2.22 -4.72
C GLY A 64 11.80 -3.66 -5.01
N LEU A 65 10.66 -3.86 -5.69
CA LEU A 65 10.19 -5.17 -6.15
C LEU A 65 11.14 -5.80 -7.17
N ALA A 66 11.68 -5.02 -8.11
CA ALA A 66 12.67 -5.50 -9.08
C ALA A 66 13.97 -5.94 -8.40
N GLN A 67 14.43 -5.18 -7.39
CA GLN A 67 15.62 -5.55 -6.61
C GLN A 67 15.36 -6.82 -5.76
N PHE A 68 14.19 -6.94 -5.13
CA PHE A 68 13.78 -8.16 -4.43
C PHE A 68 13.79 -9.37 -5.38
N ASN A 69 13.22 -9.22 -6.58
CA ASN A 69 13.20 -10.29 -7.58
C ASN A 69 14.62 -10.67 -8.05
N THR A 70 15.54 -9.71 -8.11
CA THR A 70 16.96 -9.97 -8.42
C THR A 70 17.62 -10.82 -7.33
N ASP A 71 17.33 -10.54 -6.06
CA ASP A 71 17.94 -11.25 -4.94
C ASP A 71 17.39 -12.66 -4.74
N PHE A 72 16.08 -12.85 -4.94
CA PHE A 72 15.40 -14.12 -4.63
C PHE A 72 14.94 -14.91 -5.86
N GLY A 73 14.86 -14.30 -7.03
CA GLY A 73 14.41 -14.93 -8.28
C GLY A 73 12.90 -15.17 -8.36
N TYR A 74 12.12 -14.46 -7.54
CA TYR A 74 10.66 -14.38 -7.59
C TYR A 74 10.22 -13.07 -6.92
N LEU A 75 9.00 -12.63 -7.23
CA LEU A 75 8.37 -11.49 -6.56
C LEU A 75 7.81 -11.90 -5.19
N PRO A 76 7.60 -10.96 -4.24
CA PRO A 76 6.94 -11.27 -2.98
C PRO A 76 5.58 -11.99 -3.20
N PRO A 77 5.20 -12.95 -2.33
CA PRO A 77 3.91 -13.64 -2.43
C PRO A 77 2.75 -12.69 -2.16
N VAL A 78 1.54 -13.08 -2.55
CA VAL A 78 0.33 -12.33 -2.14
C VAL A 78 -0.05 -12.74 -0.73
N LEU A 79 0.04 -11.82 0.23
CA LEU A 79 -0.45 -12.04 1.58
C LEU A 79 -1.90 -11.56 1.77
N GLY A 80 -2.69 -12.29 2.56
CA GLY A 80 -4.10 -12.03 2.79
C GLY A 80 -4.66 -12.83 3.94
N ARG A 81 -5.99 -12.81 4.09
CA ARG A 81 -6.67 -13.36 5.26
C ARG A 81 -6.96 -14.85 5.04
N LYS A 82 -6.30 -15.74 5.78
CA LYS A 82 -6.75 -17.14 5.94
C LYS A 82 -7.26 -17.41 7.34
N ASP A 83 -6.71 -16.69 8.32
CA ASP A 83 -7.11 -16.82 9.70
C ASP A 83 -8.19 -15.80 10.09
N GLY A 84 -9.40 -16.28 10.38
CA GLY A 84 -10.50 -15.45 10.92
C GLY A 84 -10.39 -15.19 12.42
N SER A 85 -9.45 -15.84 13.10
CA SER A 85 -9.41 -15.96 14.57
C SER A 85 -8.05 -15.57 15.17
N ALA A 86 -7.10 -15.10 14.36
CA ALA A 86 -5.77 -14.71 14.85
C ALA A 86 -5.83 -13.43 15.71
N PRO A 87 -4.97 -13.31 16.75
CA PRO A 87 -4.73 -12.03 17.40
C PRO A 87 -4.25 -10.98 16.39
N ALA A 88 -4.25 -9.71 16.77
CA ALA A 88 -3.86 -8.56 15.94
C ALA A 88 -2.59 -8.78 15.08
N SER A 89 -1.66 -9.61 15.54
CA SER A 89 -0.41 -9.97 14.87
C SER A 89 -0.54 -10.93 13.66
N GLY A 90 -1.72 -11.32 13.19
CA GLY A 90 -1.85 -12.19 12.01
C GLY A 90 -2.47 -11.55 10.76
N PHE A 91 -3.18 -10.43 10.91
CA PHE A 91 -4.14 -9.97 9.90
C PHE A 91 -3.49 -9.73 8.52
N ALA A 92 -4.02 -10.44 7.52
CA ALA A 92 -3.57 -10.37 6.14
C ALA A 92 -2.10 -10.74 5.92
N ARG A 93 -1.48 -11.55 6.78
CA ARG A 93 -0.08 -12.00 6.64
C ARG A 93 0.07 -13.49 6.27
N ASP A 94 -1.04 -14.16 5.98
CA ASP A 94 -1.02 -15.52 5.45
C ASP A 94 -0.79 -15.49 3.94
N VAL A 95 0.05 -16.36 3.41
CA VAL A 95 0.21 -16.51 1.96
C VAL A 95 -1.12 -16.96 1.37
N VAL A 96 -1.67 -16.21 0.43
CA VAL A 96 -2.85 -16.59 -0.34
C VAL A 96 -2.38 -17.40 -1.54
N ARG A 97 -3.16 -18.43 -1.90
CA ARG A 97 -3.06 -19.16 -3.18
C ARG A 97 -4.28 -18.81 -4.02
N LEU A 98 -4.20 -18.88 -5.35
CA LEU A 98 -5.29 -18.38 -6.19
C LEU A 98 -6.63 -19.04 -5.83
N ASN A 99 -6.60 -20.34 -5.54
CA ASN A 99 -7.75 -21.11 -5.07
C ASN A 99 -8.21 -20.75 -3.64
N ASP A 100 -7.34 -20.16 -2.82
CA ASP A 100 -7.61 -19.73 -1.44
C ASP A 100 -8.04 -18.25 -1.35
N ALA A 101 -8.00 -17.48 -2.43
CA ALA A 101 -8.52 -16.11 -2.47
C ALA A 101 -10.07 -16.15 -2.37
N VAL A 102 -10.59 -16.26 -1.15
CA VAL A 102 -12.03 -16.32 -0.80
C VAL A 102 -12.76 -15.12 -1.44
N VAL A 103 -13.76 -15.25 -2.32
CA VAL A 103 -15.08 -15.92 -2.22
C VAL A 103 -15.42 -16.59 -3.56
N ASN A 104 -15.77 -17.89 -3.55
CA ASN A 104 -16.42 -18.69 -4.60
C ASN A 104 -16.72 -18.00 -5.95
N GLY A 105 -15.70 -17.83 -6.78
CA GLY A 105 -15.86 -17.61 -8.22
C GLY A 105 -15.82 -18.96 -8.95
N PRO A 106 -16.66 -19.20 -9.98
CA PRO A 106 -16.68 -20.48 -10.69
C PRO A 106 -15.44 -20.74 -11.56
N ASN A 107 -14.52 -19.77 -11.68
CA ASN A 107 -13.32 -19.83 -12.51
C ASN A 107 -12.16 -18.96 -11.98
N GLY A 108 -10.96 -19.16 -12.52
CA GLY A 108 -9.73 -18.46 -12.09
C GLY A 108 -9.78 -16.94 -12.21
N ILE A 109 -10.55 -16.39 -13.17
CA ILE A 109 -10.71 -14.95 -13.37
C ILE A 109 -11.39 -14.26 -12.19
N ALA A 110 -12.48 -14.84 -11.69
CA ALA A 110 -13.21 -14.29 -10.55
C ALA A 110 -12.36 -14.34 -9.25
N GLN A 111 -11.54 -15.38 -9.09
CA GLN A 111 -10.57 -15.48 -8.00
C GLN A 111 -9.49 -14.40 -8.11
N GLN A 112 -9.01 -14.14 -9.33
CA GLN A 112 -7.96 -13.16 -9.60
C GLN A 112 -8.37 -11.72 -9.24
N GLN A 113 -9.66 -11.38 -9.35
CA GLN A 113 -10.13 -10.04 -8.93
C GLN A 113 -9.84 -9.76 -7.45
N ASN A 114 -9.79 -10.81 -6.62
CA ASN A 114 -9.53 -10.73 -5.18
C ASN A 114 -8.12 -11.20 -4.79
N TRP A 115 -7.24 -11.40 -5.77
CA TRP A 115 -5.86 -11.83 -5.60
C TRP A 115 -4.92 -10.62 -5.41
N TYR A 116 -4.90 -10.07 -4.20
CA TYR A 116 -4.05 -8.92 -3.86
C TYR A 116 -3.69 -8.89 -2.38
N SER A 117 -2.73 -8.03 -2.04
CA SER A 117 -2.26 -7.82 -0.67
C SER A 117 -2.09 -6.34 -0.33
N TYR A 118 -2.36 -5.96 0.92
CA TYR A 118 -2.01 -4.63 1.45
C TYR A 118 -0.75 -4.63 2.30
N THR A 119 -0.33 -5.79 2.79
CA THR A 119 0.74 -5.96 3.79
C THR A 119 2.05 -6.44 3.19
N THR A 120 1.98 -7.16 2.06
CA THR A 120 3.17 -7.72 1.37
C THR A 120 4.27 -6.67 1.17
N LEU A 121 3.92 -5.48 0.70
CA LEU A 121 4.93 -4.46 0.39
C LEU A 121 5.71 -4.05 1.65
N ALA A 122 5.03 -3.85 2.78
CA ALA A 122 5.71 -3.48 4.02
C ALA A 122 6.50 -4.66 4.62
N ASP A 123 5.94 -5.88 4.60
CA ASP A 123 6.59 -7.07 5.13
C ASP A 123 7.88 -7.41 4.36
N TYR A 124 7.88 -7.33 3.02
CA TYR A 124 9.02 -7.77 2.21
C TYR A 124 9.98 -6.65 1.77
N LEU A 125 9.49 -5.42 1.56
CA LEU A 125 10.34 -4.34 1.05
C LEU A 125 10.95 -3.48 2.16
N LEU A 126 10.28 -3.37 3.29
CA LEU A 126 10.78 -2.63 4.45
C LEU A 126 11.28 -3.58 5.53
N GLY A 127 10.64 -4.75 5.65
CA GLY A 127 10.95 -5.72 6.70
C GLY A 127 10.42 -5.28 8.05
N TYR A 128 9.11 -4.99 8.12
CA TYR A 128 8.43 -4.68 9.38
C TYR A 128 8.01 -5.96 10.12
N GLY A 129 8.22 -5.99 11.43
CA GLY A 129 7.80 -7.10 12.29
C GLY A 129 8.81 -7.36 13.41
N HIS A 130 8.78 -8.58 13.93
CA HIS A 130 9.82 -9.08 14.82
C HIS A 130 10.47 -10.37 14.25
N ARG A 131 11.55 -10.83 14.88
CA ARG A 131 12.34 -12.00 14.44
C ARG A 131 11.52 -13.27 14.16
N GLY A 132 10.41 -13.49 14.87
CA GLY A 132 9.59 -14.70 14.73
C GLY A 132 8.68 -14.69 13.51
N GLU A 133 8.53 -13.52 12.89
CA GLU A 133 7.74 -13.23 11.69
C GLU A 133 8.61 -12.95 10.46
N ASP A 134 9.83 -12.44 10.78
CA ASP A 134 11.00 -12.04 10.00
C ASP A 134 10.93 -10.93 8.94
N GLY A 135 10.09 -9.94 9.25
CA GLY A 135 10.46 -8.52 9.19
C GLY A 135 11.37 -8.05 10.34
N TYR A 136 12.46 -8.78 10.56
CA TYR A 136 13.61 -8.59 11.48
C TYR A 136 13.40 -8.35 12.99
N GLY A 137 14.42 -8.58 13.84
CA GLY A 137 14.24 -8.51 15.29
C GLY A 137 15.50 -8.47 16.16
N ILE A 138 15.33 -8.92 17.41
CA ILE A 138 16.29 -8.75 18.50
C ILE A 138 17.35 -9.86 18.55
N GLN A 139 18.64 -9.52 18.64
CA GLN A 139 19.72 -10.48 18.90
C GLN A 139 19.77 -10.82 20.38
N ARG A 140 19.79 -12.12 20.72
CA ARG A 140 20.23 -12.54 22.05
C ARG A 140 21.74 -12.35 22.11
N VAL A 141 22.19 -11.32 22.81
CA VAL A 141 23.60 -11.20 23.18
C VAL A 141 23.90 -12.31 24.19
N ASN A 142 24.78 -13.24 23.82
CA ASN A 142 25.48 -14.15 24.72
C ASN A 142 24.60 -15.05 25.63
N GLY A 143 23.65 -15.80 25.05
CA GLY A 143 22.91 -16.84 25.78
C GLY A 143 21.93 -16.35 26.86
N ALA A 144 21.75 -15.03 27.02
CA ALA A 144 20.77 -14.49 27.95
C ALA A 144 19.34 -14.75 27.47
N ALA A 145 18.50 -15.28 28.37
CA ALA A 145 17.07 -15.30 28.20
C ALA A 145 16.51 -13.89 28.41
N SER A 146 15.91 -13.31 27.36
CA SER A 146 14.93 -12.22 27.51
C SER A 146 15.43 -10.98 28.30
N GLY A 147 16.30 -10.17 27.69
CA GLY A 147 16.33 -8.72 27.99
C GLY A 147 15.06 -8.04 27.45
N GLN A 148 14.74 -6.85 27.96
CA GLN A 148 13.60 -6.08 27.45
C GLN A 148 13.94 -5.43 26.09
N ILE A 149 12.94 -5.24 25.23
CA ILE A 149 13.04 -4.61 23.89
C ILE A 149 13.72 -3.23 23.87
N SER A 150 13.91 -2.62 25.04
CA SER A 150 14.48 -1.29 25.31
C SER A 150 15.99 -1.30 25.62
N GLU A 151 16.64 -2.46 25.73
CA GLU A 151 18.07 -2.53 26.06
C GLU A 151 18.97 -2.22 24.84
N PRO A 152 20.07 -1.44 25.00
CA PRO A 152 21.03 -1.21 23.93
C PRO A 152 21.72 -2.51 23.47
N GLY A 153 21.80 -2.74 22.15
CA GLY A 153 22.38 -3.97 21.55
C GLY A 153 21.39 -5.13 21.40
N PHE A 154 20.12 -4.91 21.80
CA PHE A 154 19.08 -5.92 21.70
C PHE A 154 18.50 -6.00 20.29
N LYS A 155 18.41 -4.91 19.53
CA LYS A 155 17.99 -4.95 18.12
C LYS A 155 19.19 -5.29 17.24
N GLU A 156 19.01 -6.25 16.35
CA GLU A 156 20.03 -6.47 15.34
C GLU A 156 20.12 -5.24 14.39
N ALA A 157 21.31 -4.94 13.86
CA ALA A 157 21.54 -3.80 12.96
C ALA A 157 21.87 -4.29 11.54
N PRO A 158 21.30 -3.70 10.47
CA PRO A 158 20.45 -2.49 10.43
C PRO A 158 19.00 -2.70 10.92
N PRO A 159 18.27 -1.62 11.28
CA PRO A 159 16.92 -1.72 11.88
C PRO A 159 15.79 -2.12 10.93
N PHE A 160 16.05 -2.11 9.62
CA PHE A 160 15.11 -2.49 8.56
C PHE A 160 15.69 -3.60 7.69
N GLY A 161 14.83 -4.30 6.97
CA GLY A 161 15.17 -5.43 6.11
C GLY A 161 14.58 -6.76 6.60
N ILE A 162 14.77 -7.81 5.82
CA ILE A 162 14.24 -9.15 6.09
C ILE A 162 15.34 -10.19 6.13
N ARG A 163 15.10 -11.29 6.83
CA ARG A 163 15.85 -12.53 6.56
C ARG A 163 15.34 -13.16 5.27
N SER A 164 16.18 -13.98 4.64
CA SER A 164 15.82 -14.70 3.42
C SER A 164 14.51 -15.46 3.62
N PRO A 165 13.47 -15.19 2.79
CA PRO A 165 12.18 -15.85 2.92
C PRO A 165 12.15 -17.28 2.36
N GLY A 166 13.29 -17.81 1.92
CA GLY A 166 13.41 -19.18 1.42
C GLY A 166 12.74 -19.37 0.06
N ALA A 167 12.71 -20.59 -0.47
CA ALA A 167 12.11 -20.86 -1.78
C ALA A 167 10.58 -20.74 -1.76
N ASP A 168 9.95 -20.94 -0.61
CA ASP A 168 8.51 -20.79 -0.42
C ASP A 168 8.07 -19.34 -0.22
N GLY A 169 9.02 -18.41 -0.12
CA GLY A 169 8.81 -17.00 0.06
C GLY A 169 7.99 -16.64 1.29
N CYS A 170 7.88 -17.51 2.28
CA CYS A 170 7.11 -17.27 3.49
C CYS A 170 7.76 -17.89 4.72
N TRP A 171 9.09 -17.87 4.75
CA TRP A 171 9.90 -18.18 5.91
C TRP A 171 9.58 -19.56 6.49
N GLY A 172 9.45 -20.54 5.61
CA GLY A 172 9.20 -21.92 5.95
C GLY A 172 7.76 -22.24 6.32
N ALA A 173 6.81 -21.31 6.19
CA ALA A 173 5.41 -21.63 6.47
C ALA A 173 4.82 -22.69 5.52
N ILE A 174 5.41 -22.91 4.35
CA ILE A 174 4.93 -23.90 3.38
C ILE A 174 5.90 -25.07 3.29
N ASP A 175 7.20 -24.80 3.17
CA ASP A 175 8.19 -25.84 2.91
C ASP A 175 8.61 -26.63 4.17
N ALA A 176 8.60 -25.98 5.33
CA ALA A 176 9.03 -26.54 6.61
C ALA A 176 8.17 -25.99 7.76
N PRO A 177 6.83 -26.05 7.68
CA PRO A 177 5.96 -25.48 8.70
C PRO A 177 6.27 -26.10 10.04
N GLN A 178 5.87 -25.42 11.11
CA GLN A 178 6.00 -26.03 12.44
C GLN A 178 5.44 -27.46 12.46
N PRO A 179 6.10 -28.41 13.14
CA PRO A 179 5.67 -29.81 13.19
C PRO A 179 4.21 -30.00 13.62
N ASN A 180 3.73 -29.15 14.54
CA ASN A 180 2.35 -29.21 15.03
C ASN A 180 1.33 -28.50 14.12
N LEU A 181 1.79 -27.81 13.07
CA LEU A 181 0.98 -27.02 12.15
C LEU A 181 1.22 -27.40 10.67
N VAL A 182 1.66 -28.64 10.40
CA VAL A 182 1.91 -29.14 9.03
C VAL A 182 0.72 -29.04 8.09
N ASN A 183 -0.51 -29.00 8.64
CA ASN A 183 -1.75 -28.83 7.88
C ASN A 183 -2.11 -27.36 7.62
N PHE A 184 -1.35 -26.41 8.16
CA PHE A 184 -1.58 -24.96 8.03
C PHE A 184 -0.51 -24.31 7.14
N LYS A 185 -0.19 -24.95 6.00
CA LYS A 185 0.82 -24.44 5.06
C LYS A 185 0.48 -23.03 4.56
N GLY A 186 1.45 -22.12 4.68
CA GLY A 186 1.34 -20.72 4.25
C GLY A 186 0.65 -19.81 5.26
N TYR A 187 0.20 -20.33 6.39
CA TYR A 187 -0.33 -19.48 7.47
C TYR A 187 0.82 -18.80 8.20
N TYR A 188 0.62 -17.54 8.59
CA TYR A 188 1.56 -16.76 9.37
C TYR A 188 1.99 -17.50 10.64
N ARG A 189 1.04 -18.12 11.36
CA ARG A 189 1.30 -18.93 12.57
C ARG A 189 2.13 -20.20 12.30
N ALA A 190 2.30 -20.61 11.04
CA ALA A 190 3.02 -21.82 10.66
C ALA A 190 4.48 -21.57 10.21
N ARG A 191 4.87 -20.32 9.97
CA ARG A 191 6.26 -19.89 9.67
C ARG A 191 7.29 -20.57 10.57
N ASN A 192 8.40 -21.01 10.01
CA ASN A 192 9.49 -21.64 10.76
C ASN A 192 10.82 -21.17 10.19
N PRO A 193 11.17 -19.88 10.39
CA PRO A 193 12.36 -19.29 9.79
C PRO A 193 13.65 -20.01 10.21
N GLY A 194 13.66 -20.60 11.40
CA GLY A 194 14.78 -21.41 11.90
C GLY A 194 14.77 -22.86 11.44
N ARG A 195 13.74 -23.31 10.71
CA ARG A 195 13.56 -24.70 10.25
C ARG A 195 13.80 -25.72 11.38
N ALA A 196 13.36 -25.39 12.60
CA ALA A 196 13.63 -26.19 13.78
C ALA A 196 12.75 -27.45 13.78
N ALA A 197 13.32 -28.58 14.20
CA ALA A 197 12.58 -29.84 14.35
C ALA A 197 11.59 -29.83 15.53
N LEU A 198 11.85 -29.01 16.55
CA LEU A 198 11.01 -28.83 17.75
C LEU A 198 10.92 -27.34 18.10
N PRO A 199 10.19 -26.52 17.32
CA PRO A 199 10.04 -25.10 17.61
C PRO A 199 9.19 -24.89 18.88
N PRO A 200 9.43 -23.79 19.64
CA PRO A 200 8.58 -23.42 20.77
C PRO A 200 7.12 -23.21 20.36
N PRO A 201 6.13 -23.44 21.24
CA PRO A 201 4.71 -23.20 20.94
C PRO A 201 4.41 -21.74 20.55
N VAL A 202 3.41 -21.54 19.69
CA VAL A 202 2.92 -20.20 19.28
C VAL A 202 2.23 -19.52 20.47
N THR A 203 3.00 -18.75 21.25
CA THR A 203 2.50 -18.00 22.41
C THR A 203 3.05 -16.57 22.37
N GLY A 204 2.35 -15.67 21.68
CA GLY A 204 2.72 -14.25 21.60
C GLY A 204 4.13 -13.99 21.03
N THR A 205 4.78 -12.93 21.52
CA THR A 205 6.04 -12.32 21.02
C THR A 205 7.29 -13.22 21.07
N GLY A 206 7.18 -14.47 21.51
CA GLY A 206 8.31 -15.41 21.70
C GLY A 206 8.32 -16.61 20.76
N TRP A 207 7.40 -16.68 19.80
CA TRP A 207 7.34 -17.82 18.89
C TRP A 207 8.51 -17.77 17.87
N ASN A 208 9.15 -18.92 17.62
CA ASN A 208 10.45 -19.04 16.93
C ASN A 208 11.66 -18.41 17.67
N ALA A 209 11.81 -18.67 18.97
CA ALA A 209 12.88 -18.14 19.83
C ALA A 209 14.33 -18.58 19.51
N GLN A 210 14.52 -19.47 18.52
CA GLN A 210 15.84 -19.91 18.08
C GLN A 210 16.59 -18.73 17.45
N VAL A 211 17.90 -18.64 17.70
CA VAL A 211 18.74 -17.63 17.06
C VAL A 211 19.07 -18.11 15.65
N VAL A 212 18.52 -17.44 14.64
CA VAL A 212 18.81 -17.71 13.23
C VAL A 212 19.75 -16.63 12.74
N GLU A 213 21.02 -17.00 12.58
CA GLU A 213 22.04 -16.13 12.00
C GLU A 213 21.93 -16.13 10.48
N GLY A 214 22.17 -14.97 9.86
CA GLY A 214 22.11 -14.84 8.42
C GLY A 214 22.24 -13.39 7.96
N ARG A 215 22.48 -13.22 6.65
CA ARG A 215 22.46 -11.92 6.00
C ARG A 215 21.05 -11.33 6.08
N VAL A 216 20.98 -10.04 6.42
CA VAL A 216 19.77 -9.23 6.25
C VAL A 216 19.73 -8.68 4.83
N TYR A 217 18.58 -8.79 4.20
CA TYR A 217 18.31 -8.26 2.86
C TYR A 217 17.45 -7.00 2.98
N GLY A 218 17.66 -6.05 2.07
CA GLY A 218 16.96 -4.77 2.13
C GLY A 218 17.41 -3.88 3.31
N PRO A 219 16.60 -2.86 3.69
CA PRO A 219 15.31 -2.54 3.08
C PRO A 219 15.46 -2.23 1.59
N TYR A 220 14.51 -2.72 0.79
CA TYR A 220 14.42 -2.47 -0.64
C TYR A 220 13.87 -1.07 -0.94
N ILE A 221 13.32 -0.40 0.08
CA ILE A 221 12.90 0.99 0.03
C ILE A 221 13.44 1.70 1.28
N ASP A 222 14.42 2.57 1.11
CA ASP A 222 15.16 3.19 2.23
C ASP A 222 14.46 4.44 2.82
N GLN A 223 13.61 5.13 2.05
CA GLN A 223 13.03 6.42 2.43
C GLN A 223 11.52 6.51 2.21
N ILE A 224 10.75 5.82 3.06
CA ILE A 224 9.30 6.06 3.17
C ILE A 224 9.05 6.99 4.35
N ASP A 225 8.31 8.08 4.15
CA ASP A 225 7.82 8.93 5.25
C ASP A 225 6.96 8.05 6.17
N GLU A 226 7.24 8.07 7.48
CA GLU A 226 6.50 7.31 8.48
C GLU A 226 4.99 7.62 8.45
N ARG A 227 4.59 8.81 7.98
CA ARG A 227 3.18 9.17 7.78
C ARG A 227 2.49 8.35 6.69
N LEU A 228 3.25 7.73 5.79
CA LEU A 228 2.76 6.86 4.74
C LEU A 228 2.76 5.39 5.19
N LEU A 229 2.84 5.12 6.49
CA LEU A 229 2.69 3.79 7.05
C LEU A 229 1.44 3.72 7.91
N GLY A 230 0.61 2.72 7.61
CA GLY A 230 -0.59 2.39 8.35
C GLY A 230 -0.46 1.04 9.06
N GLY A 231 -1.13 0.90 10.20
CA GLY A 231 -1.35 -0.37 10.88
C GLY A 231 -2.71 -0.94 10.50
N LEU A 232 -2.75 -2.14 9.92
CA LEU A 232 -3.98 -2.83 9.57
C LEU A 232 -4.59 -3.48 10.81
N THR A 233 -5.80 -3.05 11.18
CA THR A 233 -6.52 -3.62 12.34
C THR A 233 -7.64 -4.59 11.96
N GLY A 234 -8.06 -4.57 10.70
CA GLY A 234 -9.09 -5.46 10.20
C GLY A 234 -9.62 -5.02 8.84
N PHE A 235 -10.80 -5.53 8.49
CA PHE A 235 -11.52 -5.15 7.29
C PHE A 235 -12.98 -4.87 7.66
N ASP A 236 -13.61 -3.91 6.99
CA ASP A 236 -15.04 -3.68 7.13
C ASP A 236 -15.86 -4.75 6.37
N ALA A 237 -17.19 -4.65 6.43
CA ALA A 237 -18.10 -5.59 5.77
C ALA A 237 -17.97 -5.60 4.24
N SER A 238 -17.40 -4.55 3.64
CA SER A 238 -17.14 -4.44 2.21
C SER A 238 -15.76 -4.99 1.81
N GLY A 239 -14.98 -5.49 2.77
CA GLY A 239 -13.62 -5.96 2.55
C GLY A 239 -12.60 -4.82 2.39
N ARG A 240 -12.96 -3.58 2.76
CA ARG A 240 -12.01 -2.46 2.80
C ARG A 240 -11.15 -2.55 4.06
N PRO A 241 -9.82 -2.36 3.95
CA PRO A 241 -8.94 -2.40 5.12
C PRO A 241 -9.24 -1.24 6.08
N ILE A 242 -9.28 -1.56 7.37
CA ILE A 242 -9.37 -0.58 8.46
C ILE A 242 -7.95 -0.31 8.92
N ILE A 243 -7.49 0.92 8.68
CA ILE A 243 -6.13 1.36 8.95
C ILE A 243 -6.12 2.33 10.13
N LEU A 244 -5.15 2.17 11.02
CA LEU A 244 -4.77 3.16 12.02
C LEU A 244 -3.43 3.79 11.66
N THR A 245 -3.34 5.11 11.76
CA THR A 245 -2.07 5.83 11.68
C THR A 245 -1.46 6.01 13.08
N ARG A 246 -0.16 6.32 13.13
CA ARG A 246 0.58 6.44 14.40
C ARG A 246 0.00 7.50 15.35
N ASP A 247 -0.55 8.59 14.81
CA ASP A 247 -1.15 9.71 15.55
C ASP A 247 -2.55 9.39 16.11
N GLN A 248 -3.29 8.46 15.50
CA GLN A 248 -4.61 8.02 15.96
C GLN A 248 -4.54 7.09 17.18
N LEU A 249 -3.34 6.64 17.53
CA LEU A 249 -3.08 5.75 18.66
C LEU A 249 -2.71 6.58 19.89
N GLY A 250 -3.74 7.03 20.62
CA GLY A 250 -3.56 7.66 21.94
C GLY A 250 -3.03 6.68 22.99
N THR A 251 -2.39 7.21 24.03
CA THR A 251 -1.71 6.49 25.14
C THR A 251 -2.59 5.49 25.92
N ASN A 252 -3.90 5.40 25.63
CA ASN A 252 -4.88 4.56 26.32
C ASN A 252 -5.48 3.44 25.45
N ASN A 253 -4.98 3.21 24.23
CA ASN A 253 -5.49 2.14 23.36
C ASN A 253 -4.83 0.79 23.66
N ALA A 254 -5.63 -0.28 23.67
CA ALA A 254 -5.19 -1.66 23.96
C ALA A 254 -4.34 -2.33 22.84
N VAL A 255 -4.04 -1.61 21.75
CA VAL A 255 -3.41 -2.17 20.56
C VAL A 255 -2.17 -1.34 20.21
N ASP A 256 -0.98 -1.93 20.30
CA ASP A 256 0.28 -1.27 19.95
C ASP A 256 0.42 -1.11 18.43
N PHE A 257 0.69 0.11 17.94
CA PHE A 257 0.90 0.38 16.51
C PHE A 257 2.00 -0.51 15.96
N ASP A 258 3.09 -0.68 16.72
CA ASP A 258 4.25 -1.42 16.27
C ASP A 258 3.93 -2.93 16.12
N ALA A 259 2.95 -3.45 16.88
CA ALA A 259 2.48 -4.82 16.81
C ALA A 259 1.50 -5.12 15.65
N LEU A 260 1.00 -4.09 14.96
CA LEU A 260 0.09 -4.26 13.83
C LEU A 260 0.83 -4.59 12.53
N PRO A 261 0.27 -5.46 11.66
CA PRO A 261 0.73 -5.59 10.28
C PRO A 261 0.74 -4.22 9.60
N LYS A 262 1.85 -3.91 8.91
CA LYS A 262 2.01 -2.60 8.27
C LYS A 262 1.52 -2.65 6.82
N CYS A 263 1.02 -1.53 6.34
CA CYS A 263 0.73 -1.28 4.93
C CYS A 263 1.33 0.07 4.52
N ILE A 264 1.71 0.19 3.24
CA ILE A 264 2.17 1.45 2.67
C ILE A 264 0.94 2.21 2.17
N LEU A 265 0.78 3.44 2.64
CA LEU A 265 -0.32 4.32 2.30
C LEU A 265 0.05 5.22 1.12
N ASP A 266 -0.93 5.52 0.29
CA ASP A 266 -0.86 6.58 -0.69
C ASP A 266 -1.08 7.96 -0.05
N TYR A 267 -1.00 9.02 -0.87
CA TYR A 267 -1.18 10.40 -0.40
C TYR A 267 -2.65 10.79 -0.16
N TRP A 268 -3.58 9.84 -0.29
CA TRP A 268 -4.97 9.96 0.13
C TRP A 268 -5.22 9.23 1.46
N GLY A 269 -4.24 8.53 2.01
CA GLY A 269 -4.35 7.77 3.25
C GLY A 269 -4.97 6.38 3.08
N GLU A 270 -5.13 5.90 1.84
CA GLU A 270 -5.54 4.52 1.56
C GLU A 270 -4.31 3.63 1.36
N PRO A 271 -4.37 2.35 1.74
CA PRO A 271 -3.27 1.43 1.49
C PRO A 271 -3.17 1.08 0.01
N ILE A 272 -1.93 1.08 -0.50
CA ILE A 272 -1.62 0.61 -1.85
C ILE A 272 -1.84 -0.90 -1.92
N ALA A 273 -2.68 -1.34 -2.85
CA ALA A 273 -2.87 -2.76 -3.12
C ALA A 273 -1.78 -3.28 -4.05
N TYR A 274 -1.17 -4.39 -3.67
CA TYR A 274 -0.19 -5.13 -4.46
C TYR A 274 -0.87 -6.32 -5.13
N TYR A 275 -0.78 -6.37 -6.45
CA TYR A 275 -1.19 -7.47 -7.31
C TYR A 275 0.05 -8.07 -7.98
N ARG A 276 -0.03 -9.36 -8.29
CA ARG A 276 0.95 -10.04 -9.13
C ARG A 276 0.31 -11.15 -9.93
N THR A 277 0.99 -11.58 -10.99
CA THR A 277 0.58 -12.75 -11.75
C THR A 277 0.37 -13.95 -10.81
N PRO A 278 -0.76 -14.66 -10.95
CA PRO A 278 -1.05 -15.79 -10.09
C PRO A 278 -0.01 -16.89 -10.23
N TYR A 279 0.35 -17.49 -9.11
CA TYR A 279 1.16 -18.70 -9.05
C TYR A 279 0.31 -19.90 -8.65
N GLY A 280 0.67 -21.06 -9.17
CA GLY A 280 0.03 -22.34 -8.92
C GLY A 280 0.54 -23.02 -7.65
N GLY A 281 -0.38 -23.54 -6.84
CA GLY A 281 -0.06 -24.33 -5.66
C GLY A 281 0.81 -23.56 -4.66
N ASP A 282 1.99 -24.12 -4.37
CA ASP A 282 2.94 -23.65 -3.35
C ASP A 282 4.23 -23.04 -3.96
N ASP A 283 4.35 -22.97 -5.29
CA ASP A 283 5.54 -22.48 -5.98
C ASP A 283 5.34 -21.06 -6.53
N LEU A 284 6.01 -20.08 -5.94
CA LEU A 284 5.93 -18.66 -6.31
C LEU A 284 6.48 -18.31 -7.69
N ARG A 285 7.19 -19.23 -8.36
CA ARG A 285 7.73 -19.04 -9.72
C ARG A 285 6.85 -19.64 -10.81
N SER A 286 5.84 -20.42 -10.41
CA SER A 286 4.93 -21.06 -11.35
C SER A 286 3.94 -20.07 -11.95
N ASN A 287 3.41 -20.41 -13.13
CA ASN A 287 2.34 -19.68 -13.79
C ASN A 287 1.05 -20.51 -13.77
N VAL A 288 -0.10 -19.85 -13.71
CA VAL A 288 -1.40 -20.50 -13.74
C VAL A 288 -1.99 -20.47 -15.16
N PRO A 289 -2.32 -21.62 -15.77
CA PRO A 289 -2.93 -21.65 -17.09
C PRO A 289 -4.33 -21.03 -17.08
N ALA A 290 -4.66 -20.29 -18.12
CA ALA A 290 -5.97 -19.69 -18.34
C ALA A 290 -6.86 -20.62 -19.20
N PRO A 291 -8.20 -20.54 -19.08
CA PRO A 291 -9.12 -21.37 -19.85
C PRO A 291 -9.04 -21.18 -21.38
N ASP A 292 -8.49 -20.05 -21.84
CA ASP A 292 -8.35 -19.68 -23.25
C ASP A 292 -7.06 -20.23 -23.91
N GLY A 293 -6.27 -21.03 -23.17
CA GLY A 293 -5.01 -21.61 -23.64
C GLY A 293 -3.76 -20.77 -23.34
N GLY A 294 -3.92 -19.59 -22.73
CA GLY A 294 -2.83 -18.76 -22.22
C GLY A 294 -2.50 -19.02 -20.75
N TYR A 295 -2.00 -17.98 -20.07
CA TYR A 295 -1.82 -17.93 -18.62
C TYR A 295 -2.66 -16.78 -18.06
N LEU A 296 -3.09 -16.91 -16.81
CA LEU A 296 -3.75 -15.81 -16.11
C LEU A 296 -2.78 -14.64 -15.97
N ASP A 297 -3.21 -13.46 -16.42
CA ASP A 297 -2.39 -12.25 -16.45
C ASP A 297 -3.10 -11.07 -15.79
N LEU A 298 -2.36 -10.00 -15.49
CA LEU A 298 -2.94 -8.86 -14.78
C LEU A 298 -3.92 -8.04 -15.64
N GLY A 299 -3.89 -8.25 -16.96
CA GLY A 299 -4.87 -7.69 -17.88
C GLY A 299 -6.26 -8.27 -17.69
N ASP A 300 -6.43 -9.34 -16.92
CA ASP A 300 -7.72 -9.90 -16.53
C ASP A 300 -8.34 -9.25 -15.28
N VAL A 301 -7.61 -8.38 -14.57
CA VAL A 301 -8.11 -7.70 -13.36
C VAL A 301 -8.76 -6.38 -13.72
N PHE A 302 -10.07 -6.23 -13.47
CA PHE A 302 -10.86 -5.13 -14.02
C PHE A 302 -10.46 -3.76 -13.48
N CYS A 303 -10.15 -3.66 -12.18
CA CYS A 303 -9.77 -2.40 -11.55
C CYS A 303 -8.34 -1.93 -11.87
N LEU A 304 -7.51 -2.79 -12.49
CA LEU A 304 -6.15 -2.45 -12.90
C LEU A 304 -6.10 -1.86 -14.32
N ARG A 305 -7.09 -2.17 -15.16
CA ARG A 305 -7.12 -1.71 -16.55
C ARG A 305 -7.31 -0.20 -16.61
N GLU A 306 -6.64 0.47 -17.54
CA GLU A 306 -6.76 1.93 -17.64
C GLU A 306 -8.21 2.34 -17.95
N TRP A 307 -8.62 3.50 -17.42
CA TRP A 307 -9.93 4.04 -17.75
C TRP A 307 -10.02 4.28 -19.24
N GLU A 308 -9.04 4.92 -19.88
CA GLU A 308 -8.93 5.09 -21.33
C GLU A 308 -7.70 4.33 -21.84
N ILE A 309 -7.90 3.53 -22.90
CA ILE A 309 -6.86 2.71 -23.52
C ILE A 309 -6.74 3.17 -24.96
N ASP A 310 -5.52 3.52 -25.38
CA ASP A 310 -5.25 3.87 -26.76
C ASP A 310 -5.48 2.66 -27.68
N SER A 311 -6.04 2.91 -28.86
CA SER A 311 -6.40 1.83 -29.80
C SER A 311 -5.20 1.01 -30.28
N SER A 312 -3.98 1.57 -30.23
CA SER A 312 -2.74 0.87 -30.53
C SER A 312 -2.27 -0.07 -29.42
N GLU A 313 -2.65 0.17 -28.17
CA GLU A 313 -2.25 -0.64 -27.02
C GLU A 313 -3.35 -1.60 -26.57
N GLN A 314 -4.54 -1.46 -27.13
CA GLN A 314 -5.70 -2.27 -26.78
C GLN A 314 -5.45 -3.75 -27.07
N SER A 315 -5.77 -4.57 -26.07
CA SER A 315 -5.74 -6.02 -26.11
C SER A 315 -7.02 -6.58 -25.50
N ALA A 316 -7.33 -7.85 -25.78
CA ALA A 316 -8.47 -8.53 -25.17
C ALA A 316 -8.04 -9.20 -23.85
N GLY A 317 -8.73 -8.88 -22.77
CA GLY A 317 -8.68 -9.61 -21.49
C GLY A 317 -10.01 -10.30 -21.19
N ALA A 318 -10.19 -10.71 -19.95
CA ALA A 318 -11.45 -11.25 -19.48
C ALA A 318 -12.62 -10.27 -19.61
N VAL A 319 -13.78 -10.82 -19.96
CA VAL A 319 -15.05 -10.09 -20.06
C VAL A 319 -15.54 -9.74 -18.66
N ASP A 320 -15.81 -8.46 -18.40
CA ASP A 320 -16.37 -7.98 -17.14
C ASP A 320 -17.91 -8.14 -17.08
N ALA A 321 -18.55 -7.73 -15.99
CA ALA A 321 -20.01 -7.88 -15.82
C ALA A 321 -20.84 -7.04 -16.80
N ASN A 322 -20.25 -6.03 -17.45
CA ASN A 322 -20.88 -5.20 -18.48
C ASN A 322 -20.57 -5.68 -19.91
N GLY A 323 -19.81 -6.77 -20.06
CA GLY A 323 -19.39 -7.29 -21.36
C GLY A 323 -18.13 -6.64 -21.93
N ASP A 324 -17.42 -5.81 -21.16
CA ASP A 324 -16.18 -5.16 -21.61
C ASP A 324 -14.98 -6.10 -21.42
N ASN A 325 -14.27 -6.36 -22.51
CA ASN A 325 -13.04 -7.15 -22.52
C ASN A 325 -11.81 -6.32 -22.87
N SER A 326 -11.94 -4.99 -22.94
CA SER A 326 -10.84 -4.08 -23.28
C SER A 326 -9.81 -4.09 -22.17
N SER A 327 -8.58 -4.44 -22.52
CA SER A 327 -7.39 -4.41 -21.67
C SER A 327 -6.22 -3.82 -22.47
N SER A 328 -5.03 -3.75 -21.89
CA SER A 328 -3.83 -3.20 -22.53
C SER A 328 -2.71 -4.24 -22.61
N ALA A 329 -1.91 -4.18 -23.67
CA ALA A 329 -0.77 -5.08 -23.85
C ALA A 329 0.27 -4.92 -22.72
N SER A 330 0.39 -3.71 -22.16
CA SER A 330 1.24 -3.41 -21.00
C SER A 330 0.80 -4.19 -19.76
N MET A 331 -0.51 -4.19 -19.46
CA MET A 331 -1.05 -4.89 -18.30
C MET A 331 -0.99 -6.42 -18.45
N LYS A 332 -1.26 -6.96 -19.65
CA LYS A 332 -1.10 -8.40 -19.92
C LYS A 332 0.35 -8.87 -19.77
N GLY A 333 1.30 -8.02 -20.14
CA GLY A 333 2.74 -8.31 -20.04
C GLY A 333 3.36 -8.02 -18.67
N ALA A 334 2.59 -7.50 -17.72
CA ALA A 334 3.06 -7.16 -16.38
C ALA A 334 3.04 -8.38 -15.46
N VAL A 335 4.04 -8.50 -14.59
CA VAL A 335 4.11 -9.56 -13.57
C VAL A 335 3.64 -9.07 -12.20
N PHE A 336 3.64 -7.76 -11.97
CA PHE A 336 3.03 -7.12 -10.80
C PHE A 336 2.34 -5.82 -11.18
N ALA A 337 1.40 -5.40 -10.34
CA ALA A 337 0.79 -4.09 -10.40
C ALA A 337 0.54 -3.54 -9.00
N LEU A 338 0.63 -2.23 -8.88
CA LEU A 338 0.30 -1.45 -7.69
C LEU A 338 -0.94 -0.64 -8.01
N LEU A 339 -1.92 -0.64 -7.10
CA LEU A 339 -3.16 0.09 -7.25
C LEU A 339 -3.38 1.01 -6.05
N SER A 340 -3.63 2.28 -6.34
CA SER A 340 -4.22 3.25 -5.42
C SER A 340 -5.58 3.64 -5.98
N ARG A 341 -6.54 3.81 -5.08
CA ARG A 341 -7.94 4.14 -5.39
C ARG A 341 -8.17 5.63 -5.62
N GLY A 342 -7.09 6.36 -5.92
CA GLY A 342 -7.16 7.78 -6.23
C GLY A 342 -7.80 8.63 -5.13
N GLY A 343 -8.42 9.72 -5.58
CA GLY A 343 -8.95 10.74 -4.67
C GLY A 343 -10.34 10.42 -4.13
N ASP A 344 -11.14 9.64 -4.86
CA ASP A 344 -12.48 9.24 -4.41
C ASP A 344 -12.45 8.04 -3.43
N ARG A 345 -11.35 7.28 -3.43
CA ARG A 345 -11.12 6.10 -2.58
C ARG A 345 -12.13 4.98 -2.81
N ALA A 346 -12.86 5.05 -3.92
CA ALA A 346 -13.82 4.06 -4.34
C ALA A 346 -13.17 3.11 -5.34
N TYR A 347 -13.81 1.97 -5.57
CA TYR A 347 -13.39 1.00 -6.58
C TYR A 347 -14.50 -0.01 -6.81
N ASP A 348 -14.52 -0.60 -8.00
CA ASP A 348 -15.37 -1.74 -8.35
C ASP A 348 -14.50 -2.85 -8.95
N ARG A 349 -14.73 -4.08 -8.51
CA ARG A 349 -14.01 -5.28 -8.99
C ARG A 349 -14.84 -6.15 -9.91
N THR A 350 -16.04 -5.72 -10.27
CA THR A 350 -16.96 -6.45 -11.14
C THR A 350 -16.93 -5.92 -12.57
N VAL A 351 -16.53 -4.65 -12.73
CA VAL A 351 -16.51 -3.93 -14.00
C VAL A 351 -15.28 -3.02 -14.09
N ARG A 352 -14.80 -2.76 -15.30
CA ARG A 352 -13.75 -1.77 -15.55
C ARG A 352 -14.31 -0.35 -15.53
N ARG A 353 -15.43 -0.14 -16.23
CA ARG A 353 -16.12 1.15 -16.34
C ARG A 353 -17.58 1.02 -15.94
N ASP A 354 -18.05 2.03 -15.22
CA ASP A 354 -19.44 2.16 -14.79
C ASP A 354 -19.89 3.64 -14.81
N ALA A 355 -21.19 3.87 -14.71
CA ALA A 355 -21.77 5.21 -14.72
C ALA A 355 -21.42 6.03 -13.47
N SER A 356 -21.03 5.38 -12.37
CA SER A 356 -20.61 6.02 -11.12
C SER A 356 -19.12 6.35 -11.12
N GLU A 357 -18.40 5.98 -12.18
CA GLU A 357 -16.98 6.28 -12.40
C GLU A 357 -16.04 5.73 -11.30
N PHE A 358 -16.39 4.61 -10.66
CA PHE A 358 -15.71 4.09 -9.46
C PHE A 358 -14.22 3.77 -9.67
N ASN A 359 -13.80 3.42 -10.87
CA ASN A 359 -12.39 3.10 -11.18
C ASN A 359 -11.68 4.20 -11.96
N LYS A 360 -12.32 5.36 -12.19
CA LYS A 360 -11.82 6.39 -13.11
C LYS A 360 -10.58 7.11 -12.62
N ASP A 361 -10.45 7.32 -11.31
CA ASP A 361 -9.31 8.04 -10.73
C ASP A 361 -8.27 7.12 -10.07
N ASN A 362 -8.42 5.81 -10.26
CA ASN A 362 -7.42 4.81 -9.89
C ASN A 362 -6.06 5.17 -10.48
N VAL A 363 -5.02 5.11 -9.64
CA VAL A 363 -3.63 5.20 -10.07
C VAL A 363 -3.05 3.80 -10.07
N VAL A 364 -2.67 3.33 -11.26
CA VAL A 364 -2.12 2.00 -11.46
C VAL A 364 -0.68 2.11 -11.95
N GLN A 365 0.22 1.36 -11.33
CA GLN A 365 1.60 1.19 -11.77
C GLN A 365 1.88 -0.28 -12.01
N ALA A 366 2.05 -0.67 -13.27
CA ALA A 366 2.43 -2.02 -13.65
C ALA A 366 3.95 -2.16 -13.79
N GLY A 367 4.48 -3.37 -13.60
CA GLY A 367 5.91 -3.67 -13.69
C GLY A 367 6.22 -5.10 -14.11
N LYS A 368 7.50 -5.32 -14.46
CA LYS A 368 8.07 -6.58 -14.96
C LYS A 368 9.07 -7.20 -14.00
#